data_AF-A0A453FTH6-F1
#
_entry.id   AF-A0A453FTH6-F1
#
_cell.length_a   1.000
_cell.length_b   1.000
_cell.length_c   1.000
_cell.angle_alpha   90.00
_cell.angle_beta   90.00
_cell.angle_gamma   90.00
#
_symmetry.space_group_name_H-M   'P 1'
#
loop_
_entity.id
_entity.type
_entity.pdbx_description
1 polymer ?
#
loop_
_entity_poly.entity_id
_entity_poly.type
_entity_poly.pdbx_seq_one_letter_code
_entity_poly.pdbx_strand_id
1 'polypeptide(L)' 'LDIAASSMPGDLSQWIMKHYDPEKSQMVIPERGKIPVDAASVHRIWGLPNKGRKVCYEI' A
#
# COMPACT_ATOMS: atom_id res chain seq x y z
N LEU A 1 3.29 9.96 12.23
CA LEU A 1 3.41 10.33 10.79
C LEU A 1 2.10 11.00 10.44
N ASP A 2 2.08 12.33 10.40
CA ASP A 2 0.87 13.07 9.98
C ASP A 2 0.80 13.03 8.46
N ILE A 3 0.01 12.10 7.93
CA ILE A 3 -0.37 12.12 6.51
C ILE A 3 -1.56 13.08 6.41
N ALA A 4 -1.28 14.38 6.42
CA ALA A 4 -2.29 15.45 6.37
C ALA A 4 -2.93 15.64 4.98
N ALA A 5 -2.61 14.76 4.02
CA ALA A 5 -3.12 14.83 2.66
C ALA A 5 -4.48 14.14 2.56
N SER A 6 -5.52 14.90 2.23
CA SER A 6 -6.87 14.37 1.96
C SER A 6 -7.03 13.81 0.53
N SER A 7 -6.03 13.99 -0.33
CA SER A 7 -6.02 13.48 -1.69
C SER A 7 -4.61 13.13 -2.17
N MET A 8 -4.54 12.27 -3.18
CA MET A 8 -3.30 11.91 -3.87
C MET A 8 -3.19 12.73 -5.17
N PRO A 9 -2.04 13.36 -5.48
CA PRO A 9 -1.80 13.95 -6.79
C PRO A 9 -2.02 12.91 -7.91
N GLY A 10 -2.66 13.33 -9.01
CA GLY A 10 -3.00 12.43 -10.12
C GLY A 10 -1.80 11.72 -10.72
N ASP A 11 -0.70 12.43 -10.94
CA ASP A 11 0.53 11.85 -11.47
C ASP A 11 1.11 10.77 -10.54
N LEU A 12 1.02 10.99 -9.23
CA LEU A 12 1.49 10.03 -8.24
C LEU A 12 0.61 8.77 -8.21
N SER A 13 -0.72 8.91 -8.28
CA SER A 13 -1.60 7.75 -8.31
C SER A 13 -1.41 6.92 -9.60
N GLN A 14 -1.24 7.58 -10.74
CA GLN A 14 -0.91 6.92 -12.01
C GLN A 14 0.44 6.20 -11.94
N TRP A 15 1.45 6.85 -11.38
CA TRP A 15 2.76 6.24 -11.21
C TRP A 15 2.69 5.01 -10.29
N ILE A 16 1.93 5.10 -9.19
CA ILE A 16 1.70 3.97 -8.27
C ILE A 16 1.10 2.79 -9.03
N MET A 17 0.01 3.03 -9.76
CA MET A 17 -0.69 1.97 -10.49
C MET A 17 0.15 1.34 -11.60
N LYS A 18 0.97 2.12 -12.29
CA LYS A 18 1.87 1.62 -13.35
C LYS A 18 2.95 0.67 -12.83
N HIS A 19 3.39 0.87 -11.59
CA HIS A 19 4.54 0.19 -11.00
C HIS A 19 4.16 -0.85 -9.94
N TYR A 20 2.87 -1.01 -9.68
CA TYR A 20 2.35 -2.07 -8.82
C TYR A 20 2.26 -3.40 -9.57
N ASP A 21 2.83 -4.45 -8.98
CA ASP A 21 2.75 -5.83 -9.43
C ASP A 21 1.67 -6.55 -8.59
N PRO A 22 0.47 -6.77 -9.14
CA PRO A 22 -0.66 -7.32 -8.39
C PRO A 22 -0.47 -8.77 -7.99
N GLU A 23 0.20 -9.57 -8.84
CA GLU A 23 0.42 -11.00 -8.60
C GLU A 23 1.31 -11.23 -7.37
N LYS A 24 2.27 -10.33 -7.16
CA LYS A 24 3.21 -10.41 -6.04
C LYS A 24 2.90 -9.46 -4.90
N SER A 25 1.81 -8.69 -5.01
CA SER A 25 1.42 -7.67 -4.04
C SER A 25 2.59 -6.76 -3.66
N GLN A 26 3.26 -6.17 -4.64
CA GLN A 26 4.46 -5.36 -4.40
C GLN A 26 4.53 -4.14 -5.30
N MET A 27 5.15 -3.08 -4.79
CA MET A 27 5.48 -1.89 -5.54
C MET A 27 6.91 -2.01 -6.09
N VAL A 28 7.07 -1.95 -7.41
CA VAL A 28 8.37 -2.03 -8.09
C VAL A 28 8.86 -0.62 -8.38
N ILE A 29 9.85 -0.16 -7.63
CA ILE A 29 10.47 1.15 -7.84
C ILE A 29 11.71 0.93 -8.72
N PRO A 30 11.72 1.43 -9.98
CA PRO A 30 12.86 1.30 -10.86
C PRO A 30 14.15 1.74 -10.16
N GLU A 31 15.22 0.98 -10.36
CA GLU A 31 16.57 1.28 -9.83
C GLU A 31 16.72 1.27 -8.29
N ARG A 32 15.62 1.22 -7.54
CA ARG A 32 15.62 1.17 -6.06
C ARG A 32 15.31 -0.22 -5.51
N GLY A 33 14.42 -0.95 -6.17
CA GLY A 33 14.00 -2.29 -5.73
C GLY A 33 12.49 -2.37 -5.48
N LYS A 34 12.09 -3.18 -4.50
CA LYS A 34 10.68 -3.58 -4.32
C LYS A 34 10.21 -3.32 -2.91
N ILE A 35 8.96 -2.88 -2.77
CA ILE A 35 8.29 -2.72 -1.47
C ILE A 35 7.09 -3.67 -1.44
N PRO A 36 7.04 -4.67 -0.54
CA PRO A 36 5.86 -5.51 -0.39
C PRO A 36 4.68 -4.70 0.16
N VAL A 37 3.54 -4.80 -0.52
CA VAL A 37 2.25 -4.19 -0.17
C VAL A 37 1.23 -5.30 0.09
N ASP A 38 1.61 -6.22 0.97
CA ASP A 38 0.82 -7.39 1.34
C ASP A 38 0.21 -7.23 2.75
N ALA A 39 -0.55 -8.26 3.17
CA ALA A 39 -1.20 -8.28 4.47
C ALA A 39 -0.21 -8.22 5.65
N ALA A 40 1.02 -8.73 5.48
CA ALA A 40 2.04 -8.66 6.52
C ALA A 40 2.57 -7.23 6.67
N SER A 41 2.80 -6.53 5.55
CA SER A 41 3.12 -5.10 5.53
C SER A 41 2.02 -4.26 6.17
N VAL A 42 0.76 -4.51 5.82
CA VAL A 42 -0.40 -3.79 6.41
C VAL A 42 -0.47 -4.00 7.91
N HIS A 43 -0.34 -5.24 8.39
CA HIS A 43 -0.29 -5.55 9.82
C HIS A 43 0.83 -4.80 10.54
N ARG A 44 2.03 -4.81 9.96
CA ARG A 44 3.21 -4.18 10.56
C ARG A 44 3.09 -2.66 10.62
N ILE A 45 2.60 -2.01 9.56
CA ILE A 45 2.58 -0.54 9.46
C ILE A 45 1.34 0.03 10.16
N TRP A 46 0.17 -0.59 9.98
CA TRP A 46 -1.12 -0.04 10.44
C TRP A 46 -1.63 -0.73 11.71
N GLY A 47 -0.98 -1.81 12.16
CA GLY A 47 -1.42 -2.59 13.33
C GLY A 47 -2.68 -3.42 13.09
N LEU A 48 -3.15 -3.51 11.83
CA LEU A 48 -4.41 -4.18 11.51
C LEU A 48 -4.31 -5.71 11.68
N PRO A 49 -5.40 -6.39 12.08
CA PRO A 49 -5.37 -7.85 12.24
C PRO A 49 -5.02 -8.59 10.94
N ASN A 50 -4.10 -9.56 11.02
CA ASN A 50 -3.69 -10.43 9.91
C ASN A 50 -3.86 -11.93 10.24
N LYS A 51 -4.93 -12.26 10.99
CA LYS A 51 -5.27 -13.63 11.44
C LYS A 51 -6.77 -13.92 11.32
N GLY A 52 -7.39 -13.46 10.24
CA GLY A 52 -8.79 -13.77 9.91
C GLY A 52 -9.86 -12.93 10.63
N ARG A 53 -9.47 -11.96 11.47
CA ARG A 53 -10.41 -10.94 11.95
C ARG A 53 -10.71 -9.97 10.81
N LYS A 54 -12.00 -9.70 10.58
CA LYS A 54 -12.44 -8.76 9.55
C LYS A 54 -11.91 -7.37 9.87
N VAL A 55 -11.28 -6.73 8.88
CA VAL A 55 -10.93 -5.31 8.94
C VAL A 55 -12.14 -4.52 8.45
N CYS A 56 -12.68 -3.65 9.29
CA CYS A 56 -13.72 -2.69 8.88
C CYS A 56 -13.02 -1.48 8.28
N TYR A 57 -13.38 -1.13 7.04
CA TYR A 57 -12.96 0.12 6.41
C TYR A 57 -14.16 1.06 6.42
N GLU A 58 -13.95 2.30 6.86
CA GLU A 58 -14.92 3.38 6.71
C GLU A 58 -14.80 3.93 5.28
N ILE A 59 -15.94 4.11 4.60
CA ILE A 59 -16.05 4.66 3.25
C ILE A 59 -16.40 6.13 3.35
#